data_AF-A0A7J4BAF6-F1
#
_entry.id   AF-A0A7J4BAF6-F1
#
_cell.length_a   1.000
_cell.length_b   1.000
_cell.length_c   1.000
_cell.angle_alpha   90.00
_cell.angle_beta   90.00
_cell.angle_gamma   90.00
#
_symmetry.space_group_name_H-M   'P 1'
#
loop_
_entity.id
_entity.type
_entity.pdbx_description
1 polymer ?
#
loop_
_entity_poly.entity_id
_entity_poly.type
_entity_poly.pdbx_seq_one_letter_code
_entity_poly.pdbx_strand_id
1 'polypeptide(L)'
;EVIRALSLISELIYREPPPLRDIVTHSYSPFKYAYAIGGKDGVPYPIKREVAETVIRELSRLVDEAKLEGREKLIALRALKKLAPEDVSNI
;
A
#
# COMPACT_ATOMS: atom_id res chain seq x y z
N GLU A 1 2.88 0.03 -12.82
CA GLU A 1 1.99 0.81 -11.92
C GLU A 1 1.36 -0.05 -10.83
N VAL A 2 0.74 -1.19 -11.19
CA VAL A 2 0.13 -2.13 -10.23
C VAL A 2 1.07 -2.57 -9.09
N ILE A 3 2.34 -2.91 -9.38
CA ILE A 3 3.30 -3.32 -8.34
C ILE A 3 3.55 -2.20 -7.32
N ARG A 4 3.64 -0.94 -7.78
CA ARG A 4 3.78 0.23 -6.90
C ARG A 4 2.53 0.44 -6.05
N ALA A 5 1.34 0.24 -6.64
CA ALA A 5 0.09 0.32 -5.90
C ALA A 5 0.04 -0.75 -4.80
N LEU A 6 0.38 -1.99 -5.13
CA LEU A 6 0.43 -3.11 -4.18
C LEU A 6 1.50 -2.90 -3.08
N SER A 7 2.66 -2.30 -3.41
CA SER A 7 3.68 -2.00 -2.39
C SER A 7 3.19 -0.94 -1.40
N LEU A 8 2.62 0.17 -1.89
CA LEU A 8 2.04 1.22 -1.04
C LEU A 8 0.89 0.71 -0.17
N ILE A 9 0.01 -0.15 -0.73
CA ILE A 9 -1.08 -0.77 0.03
C ILE A 9 -0.55 -1.77 1.06
N SER A 10 0.43 -2.60 0.69
CA SER A 10 1.07 -3.51 1.63
C SER A 10 1.76 -2.77 2.76
N GLU A 11 2.39 -1.62 2.48
CA GLU A 11 2.98 -0.78 3.51
C GLU A 11 1.90 -0.25 4.45
N LEU A 12 0.79 0.28 3.92
CA LEU A 12 -0.34 0.74 4.72
C LEU A 12 -0.90 -0.36 5.65
N ILE A 13 -1.04 -1.59 5.17
CA ILE A 13 -1.58 -2.73 5.92
C ILE A 13 -0.59 -3.25 6.98
N TYR A 14 0.69 -3.37 6.64
CA TYR A 14 1.70 -4.08 7.45
C TYR A 14 2.77 -3.17 8.05
N ARG A 15 2.49 -1.87 8.15
CA ARG A 15 3.38 -0.91 8.82
C ARG A 15 3.61 -1.34 10.27
N GLU A 16 4.88 -1.39 10.67
CA GLU A 16 5.32 -1.52 12.06
C GLU A 16 6.38 -0.45 12.30
N PRO A 17 6.38 0.26 13.44
CA PRO A 17 5.48 0.12 14.59
C PRO A 17 4.10 0.79 14.36
N PRO A 18 3.04 0.37 15.09
CA PRO A 18 1.85 1.20 15.24
C PRO A 18 2.28 2.56 15.82
N PRO A 19 1.75 3.70 15.35
CA PRO A 19 2.12 5.02 15.83
C PRO A 19 1.55 5.22 17.25
N LEU A 20 2.19 4.60 18.23
CA LEU A 20 1.79 4.64 19.64
C LEU A 20 2.85 5.26 20.54
N ARG A 21 4.01 5.67 20.02
CA ARG A 21 5.04 6.29 20.87
C ARG A 21 5.70 7.56 20.38
N ASP A 22 5.59 7.94 19.11
CA ASP A 22 6.10 9.26 18.77
C ASP A 22 5.52 9.84 17.46
N ILE A 23 4.47 10.64 17.58
CA ILE A 23 3.96 11.50 16.49
C ILE A 23 4.92 12.70 16.28
N VAL A 24 5.89 12.91 17.17
CA VAL A 24 6.76 14.09 17.20
C VAL A 24 8.03 13.92 16.34
N THR A 25 8.50 12.69 16.11
CA THR A 25 9.73 12.43 15.32
C THR A 25 9.50 12.09 13.84
N HIS A 26 8.29 11.68 13.43
CA HIS A 26 8.00 11.35 12.03
C HIS A 26 6.64 11.92 11.63
N SER A 27 6.64 13.01 10.85
CA SER A 27 5.41 13.56 10.29
C SER A 27 4.81 12.56 9.30
N TYR A 28 3.68 11.98 9.66
CA TYR A 28 2.94 11.05 8.82
C TYR A 28 2.28 11.79 7.66
N SER A 29 2.66 11.46 6.42
CA SER A 29 2.03 12.00 5.21
C SER A 29 1.08 10.97 4.58
N PRO A 30 -0.24 11.01 4.90
CA PRO A 30 -1.22 10.12 4.26
C PRO A 30 -1.30 10.35 2.75
N PHE A 31 -0.85 11.52 2.27
CA PHE A 31 -0.86 11.88 0.85
C PHE A 31 -0.05 10.92 -0.02
N LYS A 32 0.96 10.23 0.53
CA LYS A 32 1.74 9.28 -0.26
C LYS A 32 0.89 8.13 -0.80
N TYR A 33 -0.14 7.70 -0.08
CA TYR A 33 -0.98 6.58 -0.52
C TYR A 33 -1.89 6.95 -1.70
N ALA A 34 -2.12 8.25 -1.95
CA ALA A 34 -2.80 8.71 -3.16
C ALA A 34 -2.01 8.35 -4.44
N TYR A 35 -0.69 8.12 -4.35
CA TYR A 35 0.12 7.64 -5.48
C TYR A 35 -0.11 6.15 -5.80
N ALA A 36 -0.86 5.41 -5.00
CA ALA A 36 -1.18 4.01 -5.30
C ALA A 36 -2.06 3.93 -6.56
N ILE A 37 -3.15 4.70 -6.61
CA ILE A 37 -4.13 4.65 -7.71
C ILE A 37 -4.53 6.02 -8.25
N GLY A 38 -4.03 7.11 -7.67
CA GLY A 38 -4.49 8.48 -7.93
C GLY A 38 -5.49 8.95 -6.88
N GLY A 39 -5.82 10.23 -6.94
CA GLY A 39 -6.78 10.88 -6.03
C GLY A 39 -8.08 11.22 -6.73
N LYS A 40 -9.18 11.20 -5.96
CA LYS A 40 -10.51 11.62 -6.40
C LYS A 40 -10.48 13.06 -6.96
N ASP A 41 -9.71 13.94 -6.31
CA ASP A 41 -9.62 15.35 -6.66
C ASP A 41 -8.52 15.64 -7.70
N GLY A 42 -7.98 14.59 -8.34
CA GLY A 42 -6.94 14.73 -9.36
C GLY A 42 -5.53 14.91 -8.81
N VAL A 43 -5.32 14.81 -7.50
CA VAL A 43 -4.00 14.93 -6.86
C VAL A 43 -3.57 13.58 -6.29
N PRO A 44 -2.40 13.03 -6.65
CA PRO A 44 -1.38 13.57 -7.57
C PRO A 44 -1.77 13.50 -9.06
N TYR A 45 -2.72 12.64 -9.39
CA TYR A 45 -3.35 12.51 -10.70
C TYR A 45 -4.77 11.92 -10.50
N PRO A 46 -5.68 12.03 -11.47
CA PRO A 46 -6.99 11.40 -11.42
C PRO A 46 -6.89 9.90 -11.20
N ILE A 47 -7.88 9.31 -10.54
CA ILE A 47 -7.92 7.86 -10.29
C ILE A 47 -7.74 7.08 -11.60
N LYS A 48 -6.71 6.24 -11.66
CA LYS A 48 -6.44 5.30 -12.74
C LYS A 48 -7.30 4.05 -12.52
N ARG A 49 -8.49 4.03 -13.12
CA ARG A 49 -9.53 3.02 -12.86
C ARG A 49 -9.04 1.61 -13.17
N GLU A 50 -8.32 1.44 -14.27
CA GLU A 50 -7.80 0.15 -14.73
C GLU A 50 -6.76 -0.42 -13.75
N VAL A 51 -5.93 0.45 -13.17
CA VAL A 51 -4.98 0.08 -12.11
C VAL A 51 -5.73 -0.31 -10.84
N ALA A 52 -6.73 0.48 -10.44
CA ALA A 52 -7.53 0.19 -9.25
C ALA A 52 -8.26 -1.16 -9.37
N GLU A 53 -8.94 -1.43 -10.49
CA GLU A 53 -9.62 -2.69 -10.75
C GLU A 53 -8.65 -3.87 -10.74
N THR A 54 -7.47 -3.70 -11.35
CA THR A 54 -6.43 -4.74 -11.33
C THR A 54 -5.94 -5.00 -9.92
N VAL A 55 -5.63 -3.96 -9.15
CA VAL A 55 -5.18 -4.10 -7.76
C VAL A 55 -6.23 -4.80 -6.91
N ILE A 56 -7.51 -4.43 -7.03
CA ILE A 56 -8.62 -5.06 -6.31
C ILE A 56 -8.68 -6.55 -6.64
N ARG A 57 -8.65 -6.90 -7.94
CA ARG A 57 -8.69 -8.29 -8.39
C ARG A 57 -7.52 -9.11 -7.84
N GLU A 58 -6.30 -8.58 -7.91
CA GLU A 58 -5.13 -9.28 -7.39
C GLU A 58 -5.21 -9.48 -5.86
N LEU A 59 -5.62 -8.46 -5.11
CA LEU A 59 -5.78 -8.57 -3.66
C LEU A 59 -6.87 -9.57 -3.27
N SER A 60 -8.03 -9.56 -3.94
CA SER A 60 -9.09 -10.54 -3.73
C SER A 60 -8.61 -11.96 -3.99
N ARG A 61 -7.94 -12.17 -5.14
CA ARG A 61 -7.35 -13.46 -5.49
C ARG A 61 -6.35 -13.95 -4.44
N LEU A 62 -5.46 -13.08 -3.97
CA LEU A 62 -4.47 -13.42 -2.93
C LEU A 62 -5.14 -13.82 -1.61
N VAL A 63 -6.19 -13.12 -1.20
CA VAL A 63 -6.95 -13.45 0.02
C VAL A 63 -7.65 -14.79 -0.12
N ASP A 64 -8.23 -15.08 -1.29
CA ASP A 64 -8.94 -16.34 -1.52
C ASP A 64 -7.98 -17.53 -1.65
N GLU A 65 -6.86 -17.37 -2.36
CA GLU A 65 -5.78 -18.38 -2.40
C GLU A 65 -5.21 -18.65 -1.00
N ALA A 66 -5.00 -17.61 -0.18
CA ALA A 66 -4.46 -17.78 1.17
C ALA A 66 -5.38 -18.54 2.13
N LYS A 67 -6.69 -18.56 1.87
CA LYS A 67 -7.65 -19.39 2.63
C LYS A 67 -7.53 -20.88 2.27
N LEU A 68 -7.12 -21.20 1.05
CA LEU A 68 -7.10 -22.56 0.51
C LEU A 68 -5.71 -23.23 0.63
N GLU A 69 -4.65 -22.48 0.33
CA GLU A 69 -3.27 -23.02 0.14
C GLU A 69 -2.29 -22.59 1.24
N GLY A 70 -2.75 -21.92 2.30
CA GLY A 70 -1.91 -21.47 3.41
C GLY A 70 -1.35 -20.05 3.27
N ARG A 71 -0.47 -19.64 4.20
CA ARG A 71 -0.10 -18.22 4.41
C ARG A 71 0.97 -17.66 3.46
N GLU A 72 1.50 -18.45 2.53
CA GLU A 72 2.62 -18.03 1.66
C GLU A 72 2.32 -16.77 0.83
N LYS A 73 1.11 -16.71 0.25
CA LYS A 73 0.64 -15.54 -0.51
C LYS A 73 0.57 -14.28 0.34
N LEU A 74 0.15 -14.40 1.59
CA LEU A 74 0.11 -13.28 2.54
C LEU A 74 1.52 -12.84 2.96
N ILE A 75 2.46 -13.77 3.08
CA ILE A 75 3.87 -13.46 3.36
C ILE A 75 4.47 -12.69 2.18
N ALA A 76 4.21 -13.13 0.95
CA ALA A 76 4.65 -12.43 -0.25
C ALA A 76 4.04 -11.03 -0.34
N LEU A 77 2.73 -10.89 -0.07
CA LEU A 77 2.06 -9.60 0.00
C LEU A 77 2.75 -8.69 1.04
N ARG A 78 2.97 -9.18 2.27
CA ARG A 78 3.67 -8.44 3.34
C ARG A 78 5.08 -8.01 2.93
N ALA A 79 5.79 -8.81 2.14
CA ALA A 79 7.13 -8.46 1.68
C ALA A 79 7.14 -7.26 0.73
N LEU A 80 6.03 -6.98 0.02
CA LEU A 80 5.93 -5.83 -0.89
C LEU A 80 6.08 -4.49 -0.18
N LYS A 81 5.82 -4.40 1.14
CA LYS A 81 6.05 -3.16 1.89
C LYS A 81 7.48 -2.64 1.75
N LYS A 82 8.46 -3.54 1.57
CA LYS A 82 9.87 -3.18 1.38
C LYS A 82 10.15 -2.45 0.05
N LEU A 83 9.19 -2.50 -0.88
CA LEU A 83 9.24 -1.81 -2.17
C LEU A 83 8.47 -0.50 -2.16
N ALA A 84 7.80 -0.16 -1.04
CA ALA A 84 7.12 1.12 -0.93
C ALA A 84 8.17 2.23 -0.76
N PRO A 85 7.94 3.41 -1.35
CA PRO A 85 8.76 4.58 -1.08
C PRO A 85 8.75 4.92 0.42
N GLU A 86 9.92 5.19 0.97
CA GLU A 86 10.06 5.68 2.34
C GLU A 86 9.31 7.00 2.53
N ASP A 87 8.89 7.25 3.77
CA ASP A 87 8.41 8.57 4.15
C ASP A 87 9.54 9.58 3.93
N VAL A 88 9.23 10.73 3.32
CA VAL A 88 10.20 11.82 3.20
C VAL A 88 10.39 12.40 4.60
N SER A 89 11.41 11.92 5.30
CA SER A 89 11.89 12.54 6.54
C SER A 89 12.64 13.82 6.16
N ASN A 90 12.10 14.95 6.60
CA ASN A 90 12.60 16.33 6.46
C ASN A 90 12.07 17.14 5.27
N ILE A 91 11.07 17.98 5.56
CA ILE A 91 11.13 19.43 5.32
C ILE A 91 10.73 20.10 6.63
#